data_AF-A0A7S4CBJ1-F1
#
_entry.id   AF-A0A7S4CBJ1-F1
#
_cell.length_a   1.000
_cell.length_b   1.000
_cell.length_c   1.000
_cell.angle_alpha   90.00
_cell.angle_beta   90.00
_cell.angle_gamma   90.00
#
_symmetry.space_group_name_H-M   'P 1'
#
loop_
_entity.id
_entity.type
_entity.pdbx_description
1 polymer ?
#
loop_
_entity_poly.entity_id
_entity_poly.type
_entity_poly.pdbx_seq_one_letter_code
_entity_poly.pdbx_strand_id
1 'polypeptide(L)'
;ETFWDRLEDVIKRKPWKDVGRKEKKSFSTSSAGVAGIIRKAEEEERKTQSTVQEAFDNLNTLMNSARELVSIANRLQSNYSKTQPSEEEADEFHQYMLGLGLASPVSRNTVGNKGDFHAELSRQLCDFLQDPLSMNNGTLSLIDVYCLYNRARGSDLVSPDDVLKACNLFEPLGLPLSLKQFP
;
A
#
# COMPACT_ATOMS: atom_id res chain seq x y z
N GLU A 1 -3.43 55.62 5.34
CA GLU A 1 -3.99 55.84 4.00
C GLU A 1 -5.48 55.60 4.06
N THR A 2 -6.29 56.59 3.68
CA THR A 2 -7.74 56.43 3.74
C THR A 2 -8.24 55.71 2.49
N PHE A 3 -9.32 54.95 2.62
CA PHE A 3 -9.97 54.26 1.51
C PHE A 3 -10.25 55.20 0.31
N TRP A 4 -10.56 56.47 0.60
CA TRP A 4 -10.85 57.49 -0.39
C TRP A 4 -9.66 57.81 -1.30
N ASP A 5 -8.43 57.85 -0.75
CA ASP A 5 -7.22 58.11 -1.55
C ASP A 5 -6.96 56.98 -2.56
N ARG A 6 -7.18 55.73 -2.14
CA ARG A 6 -7.04 54.55 -3.01
C ARG A 6 -8.13 54.50 -4.08
N LEU A 7 -9.36 54.85 -3.73
CA LEU A 7 -10.46 54.90 -4.68
C LEU A 7 -10.19 55.95 -5.77
N GLU A 8 -9.70 57.13 -5.38
CA GLU A 8 -9.40 58.20 -6.32
C GLU A 8 -8.23 57.84 -7.25
N ASP A 9 -7.19 57.18 -6.73
CA ASP A 9 -6.06 56.68 -7.52
C ASP A 9 -6.50 55.60 -8.53
N VAL A 10 -7.34 54.64 -8.11
CA VAL A 10 -7.87 53.60 -8.99
C VAL A 10 -8.79 54.19 -10.07
N ILE A 11 -9.61 55.19 -9.72
CA ILE A 11 -10.48 55.88 -10.69
C ILE A 11 -9.66 56.67 -11.71
N LYS A 12 -8.55 57.30 -11.31
CA LYS A 12 -7.63 57.99 -12.21
C LYS A 12 -6.92 57.02 -13.16
N ARG A 13 -6.48 55.87 -12.64
CA ARG A 13 -5.78 54.85 -13.43
C ARG A 13 -6.68 54.12 -14.45
N LYS A 14 -8.01 54.13 -14.26
CA LYS A 14 -9.00 53.46 -15.14
C LYS A 14 -8.55 52.08 -15.63
N PRO A 15 -8.13 51.16 -14.73
CA PRO A 15 -7.57 49.87 -15.13
C PRO A 15 -8.55 49.03 -15.97
N TRP A 16 -9.86 49.25 -15.83
CA TRP A 16 -10.89 48.61 -16.65
C TRP A 16 -10.95 49.10 -18.10
N LYS A 17 -10.21 50.15 -18.48
CA LYS A 17 -10.01 50.52 -19.89
C LYS A 17 -8.87 49.74 -20.51
N ASP A 18 -7.92 49.27 -19.70
CA ASP A 18 -6.87 48.35 -20.11
C ASP A 18 -7.32 46.91 -19.78
N VAL A 19 -8.48 46.53 -20.35
CA VAL A 19 -8.78 45.11 -20.48
C VAL A 19 -7.81 44.60 -21.52
N GLY A 20 -6.64 44.17 -21.04
CA GLY A 20 -5.46 43.84 -21.83
C GLY A 20 -5.86 43.23 -23.16
N ARG A 21 -5.42 43.87 -24.25
CA ARG A 21 -5.64 43.47 -25.63
C ARG A 21 -5.42 41.96 -25.71
N LYS A 22 -6.49 41.16 -25.67
CA LYS A 22 -6.40 39.73 -25.91
C LYS A 22 -5.83 39.63 -27.31
N GLU A 23 -4.58 39.18 -27.42
CA GLU A 23 -3.99 38.88 -28.71
C GLU A 23 -4.99 38.03 -29.47
N LYS A 24 -5.49 38.56 -30.58
CA LYS A 24 -6.35 37.81 -31.48
C LYS A 24 -5.46 36.69 -32.00
N LYS A 25 -5.58 35.48 -31.43
CA LYS A 25 -4.96 34.27 -31.99
C LYS A 25 -5.31 34.26 -33.48
N SER A 26 -4.31 34.39 -34.33
CA SER A 26 -4.52 34.37 -35.77
C SER A 26 -5.19 33.04 -36.14
N PHE A 27 -6.32 33.12 -36.81
CA PHE A 27 -7.00 31.93 -37.30
C PHE A 27 -6.14 31.34 -38.41
N SER A 28 -5.49 30.20 -38.11
CA SER A 28 -4.70 29.46 -39.11
C SER A 28 -5.63 28.52 -39.87
N THR A 29 -5.68 28.65 -41.19
CA THR A 29 -6.41 27.72 -42.06
C THR A 29 -5.85 26.30 -41.99
N SER A 30 -4.57 26.13 -41.60
CA SER A 30 -3.94 24.83 -41.39
C SER A 30 -4.51 24.05 -40.20
N SER A 31 -5.19 24.72 -39.26
CA SER A 31 -5.85 24.07 -38.12
C SER A 31 -7.38 24.06 -38.24
N ALA A 32 -7.93 24.45 -39.40
CA ALA A 32 -9.36 24.46 -39.65
C ALA A 32 -9.82 23.17 -40.36
N GLY A 33 -11.06 22.73 -40.09
CA GLY A 33 -11.66 21.54 -40.72
C GLY A 33 -11.28 20.20 -40.08
N VAL A 34 -11.71 19.09 -40.70
CA VAL A 34 -11.53 17.71 -40.17
C VAL A 34 -10.05 17.37 -39.97
N ALA A 35 -9.19 17.77 -40.90
CA ALA A 35 -7.73 17.55 -40.78
C ALA A 35 -7.12 18.28 -39.57
N GLY A 36 -7.63 19.47 -39.23
CA GLY A 36 -7.21 20.20 -38.03
C GLY A 36 -7.68 19.54 -36.73
N ILE A 37 -8.88 18.96 -36.72
CA ILE A 37 -9.41 18.20 -35.58
C ILE A 37 -8.58 16.92 -35.35
N ILE A 38 -8.28 16.17 -36.41
CA ILE A 38 -7.45 14.95 -36.34
C ILE A 38 -6.07 15.27 -35.77
N ARG A 39 -5.40 16.30 -36.30
CA ARG A 39 -4.08 16.72 -35.81
C ARG A 39 -4.11 17.17 -34.35
N LYS A 40 -5.19 17.85 -33.92
CA LYS A 40 -5.36 18.24 -32.52
C LYS A 40 -5.57 17.03 -31.61
N ALA A 41 -6.36 16.06 -32.04
CA ALA A 41 -6.58 14.80 -31.30
C ALA A 41 -5.27 14.00 -31.15
N GLU A 42 -4.49 13.86 -32.24
CA GLU A 42 -3.17 13.22 -32.20
C GLU A 42 -2.19 13.96 -31.29
N GLU A 43 -2.20 15.30 -31.28
CA GLU A 43 -1.33 16.08 -30.41
C GLU A 43 -1.72 15.95 -28.93
N GLU A 44 -3.03 15.92 -28.63
CA GLU A 44 -3.55 15.64 -27.28
C GLU A 44 -3.18 14.23 -26.82
N GLU A 45 -3.35 13.22 -27.67
CA GLU A 45 -2.95 11.85 -27.38
C GLU A 45 -1.44 11.76 -27.11
N ARG A 46 -0.61 12.39 -27.94
CA ARG A 46 0.84 12.43 -27.73
C ARG A 46 1.23 13.11 -26.42
N LYS A 47 0.54 14.19 -26.05
CA LYS A 47 0.76 14.86 -24.75
C LYS A 47 0.39 13.92 -23.60
N THR A 48 -0.76 13.25 -23.67
CA THR A 48 -1.17 12.27 -22.67
C THR A 48 -0.16 11.13 -22.55
N GLN A 49 0.31 10.58 -23.67
CA GLN A 49 1.35 9.53 -23.68
C GLN A 49 2.66 10.02 -23.04
N SER A 50 3.09 11.24 -23.34
CA SER A 50 4.30 11.82 -22.72
C SER A 50 4.13 12.01 -21.21
N THR A 51 2.98 12.50 -20.75
CA THR A 51 2.71 12.68 -19.32
C THR A 51 2.64 11.34 -18.60
N VAL A 52 2.07 10.31 -19.23
CA VAL A 52 2.03 8.95 -18.69
C VAL A 52 3.44 8.37 -18.59
N GLN A 53 4.28 8.56 -19.61
CA GLN A 53 5.67 8.10 -19.59
C GLN A 53 6.47 8.77 -18.46
N GLU A 54 6.35 10.10 -18.33
CA GLU A 54 6.99 10.85 -17.24
C GLU A 54 6.53 10.36 -15.85
N ALA A 55 5.23 10.07 -15.70
CA ALA A 55 4.72 9.49 -14.46
C ALA A 55 5.33 8.12 -14.15
N PHE A 56 5.50 7.24 -15.15
CA PHE A 56 6.16 5.95 -14.96
C PHE A 56 7.65 6.08 -14.61
N ASP A 57 8.36 7.01 -15.24
CA ASP A 57 9.77 7.26 -14.93
C ASP A 57 9.95 7.80 -13.50
N ASN A 58 9.04 8.66 -13.05
CA ASN A 58 9.00 9.12 -11.67
C ASN A 58 8.68 7.99 -10.68
N LEU A 59 7.72 7.12 -11.00
CA LEU A 59 7.44 5.93 -10.20
C LEU A 59 8.66 4.99 -10.12
N ASN A 60 9.38 4.79 -11.22
CA ASN A 60 10.61 3.99 -11.23
C ASN A 60 11.69 4.58 -10.33
N THR A 61 11.84 5.91 -10.33
CA THR A 61 12.78 6.62 -9.46
C THR A 61 12.40 6.45 -7.98
N LEU A 62 11.10 6.59 -7.66
CA LEU A 62 10.57 6.34 -6.32
C LEU A 62 10.76 4.88 -5.88
N MET A 63 10.54 3.92 -6.79
CA MET A 63 10.76 2.50 -6.50
C MET A 63 12.23 2.20 -6.22
N ASN A 64 13.16 2.87 -6.90
CA ASN A 64 14.59 2.71 -6.65
C ASN A 64 14.99 3.22 -5.26
N SER A 65 14.50 4.39 -4.84
CA SER A 65 14.77 4.89 -3.48
C SER A 65 14.12 4.01 -2.41
N ALA A 66 12.90 3.52 -2.66
CA ALA A 66 12.25 2.57 -1.77
C ALA A 66 13.04 1.26 -1.60
N ARG A 67 13.64 0.71 -2.68
CA ARG A 67 14.51 -0.47 -2.61
C ARG A 67 15.74 -0.24 -1.73
N GLU A 68 16.36 0.93 -1.83
CA GLU A 68 17.50 1.29 -0.99
C GLU A 68 17.10 1.31 0.49
N LEU A 69 15.99 1.96 0.82
CA LEU A 69 15.44 1.97 2.19
C LEU A 69 15.14 0.56 2.71
N VAL A 70 14.52 -0.29 1.89
CA VAL A 70 14.25 -1.70 2.23
C VAL A 70 15.56 -2.46 2.52
N SER A 71 16.60 -2.23 1.72
CA SER A 71 17.91 -2.87 1.91
C SER A 71 18.55 -2.47 3.24
N ILE A 72 18.43 -1.20 3.63
CA ILE A 72 18.92 -0.67 4.91
C ILE A 72 18.14 -1.31 6.06
N ALA A 73 16.81 -1.36 5.97
CA ALA A 73 15.95 -1.96 6.98
C ALA A 73 16.27 -3.45 7.21
N ASN A 74 16.43 -4.24 6.14
CA ASN A 74 16.85 -5.64 6.26
C ASN A 74 18.22 -5.80 6.90
N ARG A 75 19.18 -4.91 6.59
CA ARG A 75 20.51 -4.92 7.22
C ARG A 75 20.41 -4.62 8.71
N LEU A 76 19.59 -3.64 9.10
CA LEU A 76 19.32 -3.33 10.50
C LEU A 76 18.70 -4.52 11.23
N GLN A 77 17.65 -5.13 10.66
CA GLN A 77 17.01 -6.33 11.23
C GLN A 77 18.03 -7.46 11.47
N SER A 78 18.91 -7.71 10.50
CA SER A 78 19.96 -8.75 10.63
C SER A 78 20.98 -8.44 11.73
N ASN A 79 21.29 -7.16 11.97
CA ASN A 79 22.19 -6.76 13.04
C ASN A 79 21.48 -6.85 14.41
N TYR A 80 20.23 -6.40 14.48
CA TYR A 80 19.40 -6.46 15.69
C TYR A 80 19.24 -7.90 16.20
N SER A 81 19.05 -8.88 15.30
CA SER A 81 18.97 -10.30 15.69
C SER A 81 20.27 -10.85 16.31
N LYS A 82 21.42 -10.22 16.07
CA LYS A 82 22.72 -10.63 16.60
C LYS A 82 23.07 -9.96 17.93
N THR A 83 22.50 -8.80 18.20
CA THR A 83 22.90 -7.96 19.35
C THR A 83 22.06 -8.15 20.62
N GLN A 84 21.06 -9.05 20.63
CA GLN A 84 20.18 -9.31 21.79
C GLN A 84 19.72 -7.99 22.48
N PRO A 85 18.93 -7.16 21.78
CA PRO A 85 18.41 -5.90 22.31
C PRO A 85 17.43 -6.13 23.47
N SER A 86 17.14 -5.07 24.22
CA SER A 86 16.05 -5.06 25.21
C SER A 86 14.71 -5.36 24.54
N GLU A 87 13.79 -6.02 25.25
CA GLU A 87 12.45 -6.39 24.75
C GLU A 87 11.66 -5.15 24.28
N GLU A 88 11.80 -4.02 25.00
CA GLU A 88 11.18 -2.73 24.64
C GLU A 88 11.70 -2.15 23.30
N GLU A 89 13.00 -2.30 23.03
CA GLU A 89 13.63 -1.80 21.80
C GLU A 89 13.26 -2.69 20.59
N ALA A 90 13.06 -3.99 20.84
CA ALA A 90 12.62 -4.95 19.82
C ALA A 90 11.17 -4.66 19.38
N ASP A 91 10.30 -4.35 20.34
CA ASP A 91 8.89 -4.00 20.08
C ASP A 91 8.75 -2.69 19.30
N GLU A 92 9.51 -1.65 19.67
CA GLU A 92 9.49 -0.38 18.95
C GLU A 92 10.00 -0.55 17.51
N PHE A 93 11.11 -1.28 17.33
CA PHE A 93 11.64 -1.61 16.02
C PHE A 93 10.64 -2.42 15.18
N HIS A 94 9.94 -3.37 15.80
CA HIS A 94 8.90 -4.16 15.14
C HIS A 94 7.73 -3.28 14.67
N GLN A 95 7.26 -2.34 15.49
CA GLN A 95 6.20 -1.39 15.10
C GLN A 95 6.60 -0.48 13.94
N TYR A 96 7.83 0.04 13.94
CA TYR A 96 8.32 0.81 12.79
C TYR A 96 8.37 -0.03 11.52
N MET A 97 8.81 -1.28 11.64
CA MET A 97 8.95 -2.19 10.50
C MET A 97 7.58 -2.62 9.95
N LEU A 98 6.57 -2.78 10.82
CA LEU A 98 5.16 -2.95 10.46
C LEU A 98 4.60 -1.70 9.76
N GLY A 99 4.87 -0.51 10.29
CA GLY A 99 4.44 0.76 9.70
C GLY A 99 5.01 1.03 8.31
N LEU A 100 6.22 0.53 8.04
CA LEU A 100 6.85 0.58 6.70
C LEU A 100 6.34 -0.52 5.76
N GLY A 101 5.52 -1.45 6.24
CA GLY A 101 5.06 -2.63 5.46
C GLY A 101 6.17 -3.64 5.16
N LEU A 102 7.30 -3.55 5.88
CA LEU A 102 8.46 -4.44 5.74
C LEU A 102 8.36 -5.66 6.66
N ALA A 103 7.68 -5.50 7.79
CA ALA A 103 7.26 -6.59 8.65
C ALA A 103 5.80 -6.93 8.36
N SER A 104 5.53 -8.21 8.20
CA SER A 104 4.23 -8.77 8.54
C SER A 104 4.49 -9.83 9.60
N PRO A 105 3.62 -9.99 10.61
CA PRO A 105 3.73 -11.04 11.61
C PRO A 105 3.75 -12.45 10.99
N VAL A 106 3.39 -12.59 9.71
CA VAL A 106 3.57 -13.82 8.91
C VAL A 106 3.55 -13.45 7.43
N SER A 107 4.69 -13.04 6.88
CA SER A 107 4.88 -13.00 5.42
C SER A 107 5.88 -14.06 4.99
N ARG A 108 5.55 -14.73 3.89
CA ARG A 108 6.37 -15.72 3.18
C ARG A 108 7.79 -15.21 2.84
N ASN A 109 7.98 -13.89 2.87
CA ASN A 109 9.23 -13.22 2.49
C ASN A 109 10.16 -12.92 3.68
N THR A 110 9.66 -12.86 4.92
CA THR A 110 10.49 -12.57 6.11
C THR A 110 11.06 -13.83 6.75
N VAL A 111 10.40 -14.97 6.57
CA VAL A 111 10.83 -16.26 7.12
C VAL A 111 11.41 -17.10 5.97
N GLY A 112 12.75 -17.09 5.84
CA GLY A 112 13.48 -17.73 4.74
C GLY A 112 13.31 -19.26 4.63
N ASN A 113 12.56 -19.89 5.54
CA ASN A 113 12.29 -21.32 5.53
C ASN A 113 10.78 -21.59 5.64
N LYS A 114 10.21 -22.31 4.66
CA LYS A 114 8.75 -22.56 4.58
C LYS A 114 8.19 -23.29 5.81
N GLY A 115 9.01 -24.07 6.51
CA GLY A 115 8.61 -24.78 7.74
C GLY A 115 8.31 -23.83 8.90
N ASP A 116 9.13 -22.79 9.07
CA ASP A 116 9.03 -21.83 10.17
C ASP A 116 7.81 -20.91 9.99
N PHE A 117 7.47 -20.55 8.75
CA PHE A 117 6.26 -19.77 8.44
C PHE A 117 4.97 -20.49 8.87
N HIS A 118 4.82 -21.77 8.50
CA HIS A 118 3.63 -22.52 8.85
C HIS A 118 3.55 -22.82 10.36
N ALA A 119 4.69 -22.99 11.02
CA ALA A 119 4.74 -23.17 12.47
C ALA A 119 4.28 -21.90 13.22
N GLU A 120 4.73 -20.73 12.78
CA GLU A 120 4.32 -19.45 13.36
C GLU A 120 2.84 -19.15 13.08
N LEU A 121 2.39 -19.38 11.84
CA LEU A 121 0.97 -19.26 11.47
C LEU A 121 0.09 -20.21 12.31
N SER A 122 0.59 -21.39 12.65
CA SER A 122 -0.12 -22.37 13.50
C SER A 122 -0.32 -21.82 14.92
N ARG A 123 0.70 -21.23 15.53
CA ARG A 123 0.60 -20.60 16.86
C ARG A 123 -0.41 -19.45 16.85
N GLN A 124 -0.32 -18.56 15.86
CA GLN A 124 -1.24 -17.43 15.72
C GLN A 124 -2.69 -17.86 15.48
N LEU A 125 -2.91 -18.88 14.64
CA LEU A 125 -4.24 -19.46 14.44
C LEU A 125 -4.77 -20.07 15.73
N CYS A 126 -3.92 -20.72 16.53
CA CYS A 126 -4.31 -21.31 17.79
C CYS A 126 -4.82 -20.24 18.78
N ASP A 127 -4.10 -19.13 18.90
CA ASP A 127 -4.49 -18.03 19.80
C ASP A 127 -5.77 -17.34 19.31
N PHE A 128 -5.87 -17.06 18.01
CA PHE A 128 -7.06 -16.43 17.43
C PHE A 128 -8.31 -17.30 17.56
N LEU A 129 -8.18 -18.63 17.39
CA LEU A 129 -9.33 -19.53 17.35
C LEU A 129 -9.92 -19.85 18.72
N GLN A 130 -9.28 -19.46 19.83
CA GLN A 130 -9.82 -19.70 21.18
C GLN A 130 -11.21 -19.07 21.35
N ASP A 131 -11.37 -17.79 20.98
CA ASP A 131 -12.65 -17.08 21.12
C ASP A 131 -13.72 -17.64 20.16
N PRO A 132 -13.48 -17.76 18.83
CA PRO A 132 -14.45 -18.34 17.91
C PRO A 132 -14.85 -19.78 18.25
N LEU A 133 -13.93 -20.61 18.75
CA LEU A 133 -14.26 -21.98 19.14
C LEU A 133 -15.12 -22.02 20.40
N SER A 134 -14.84 -21.17 21.38
CA SER A 134 -15.65 -21.08 22.60
C SER A 134 -17.11 -20.70 22.30
N MET A 135 -17.33 -19.82 21.31
CA MET A 135 -18.66 -19.39 20.88
C MET A 135 -19.40 -20.46 20.06
N ASN A 136 -18.69 -21.35 19.38
CA ASN A 136 -19.26 -22.34 18.46
C ASN A 136 -19.15 -23.78 18.99
N ASN A 137 -19.41 -23.99 20.29
CA ASN A 137 -19.43 -25.31 20.92
C ASN A 137 -18.14 -26.15 20.73
N GLY A 138 -16.99 -25.49 20.53
CA GLY A 138 -15.68 -26.13 20.42
C GLY A 138 -15.35 -26.74 19.07
N THR A 139 -16.16 -26.53 18.02
CA THR A 139 -15.88 -27.07 16.68
C THR A 139 -16.14 -26.03 15.60
N LEU A 140 -15.26 -25.93 14.61
CA LEU A 140 -15.41 -25.04 13.46
C LEU A 140 -15.01 -25.76 12.16
N SER A 141 -15.69 -25.43 11.07
CA SER A 141 -15.27 -25.87 9.73
C SER A 141 -13.97 -25.18 9.35
N LEU A 142 -13.09 -25.88 8.64
CA LEU A 142 -11.85 -25.29 8.11
C LEU A 142 -12.13 -24.10 7.17
N ILE A 143 -13.27 -24.13 6.46
CA ILE A 143 -13.72 -23.03 5.61
C ILE A 143 -14.04 -21.79 6.46
N ASP A 144 -14.73 -21.99 7.58
CA ASP A 144 -15.07 -20.89 8.50
C ASP A 144 -13.82 -20.33 9.16
N VAL A 145 -12.87 -21.19 9.56
CA VAL A 145 -11.56 -20.77 10.07
C VAL A 145 -10.85 -19.86 9.07
N TYR A 146 -10.76 -20.28 7.80
CA TYR A 146 -10.16 -19.48 6.73
C TYR A 146 -10.83 -18.12 6.58
N CYS A 147 -12.16 -18.10 6.51
CA CYS A 147 -12.95 -16.87 6.34
C CYS A 147 -12.83 -15.94 7.55
N LEU A 148 -12.97 -16.47 8.76
CA LEU A 148 -12.91 -15.69 10.01
C LEU A 148 -11.52 -15.08 10.20
N TYR A 149 -10.47 -15.86 9.99
CA TYR A 149 -9.10 -15.40 10.17
C TYR A 149 -8.74 -14.31 9.17
N ASN A 150 -9.01 -14.52 7.88
CA ASN A 150 -8.74 -13.50 6.85
C ASN A 150 -9.61 -12.24 7.02
N ARG A 151 -10.85 -12.39 7.52
CA ARG A 151 -11.72 -11.25 7.82
C ARG A 151 -11.21 -10.44 9.01
N ALA A 152 -10.63 -11.09 10.02
CA ALA A 152 -10.01 -10.43 11.16
C ALA A 152 -8.69 -9.74 10.79
N ARG A 153 -7.90 -10.34 9.89
CA ARG A 153 -6.63 -9.75 9.42
C ARG A 153 -6.83 -8.50 8.57
N GLY A 154 -7.84 -8.47 7.69
CA GLY A 154 -8.18 -7.31 6.85
C GLY A 154 -7.22 -7.03 5.69
N SER A 155 -5.91 -7.13 5.91
CA SER A 155 -4.84 -7.06 4.91
C SER A 155 -3.83 -8.20 5.09
N ASP A 156 -3.00 -8.46 4.07
CA ASP A 156 -2.04 -9.58 4.02
C ASP A 156 -2.70 -10.97 4.19
N LEU A 157 -3.59 -11.31 3.25
CA LEU A 157 -4.41 -12.51 3.32
C LEU A 157 -3.58 -13.80 3.26
N VAL A 158 -4.01 -14.81 4.03
CA VAL A 158 -3.44 -16.17 3.96
C VAL A 158 -4.18 -16.99 2.90
N SER A 159 -3.46 -17.84 2.17
CA SER A 159 -4.07 -18.76 1.22
C SER A 159 -4.76 -19.95 1.93
N PRO A 160 -5.81 -20.55 1.33
CA PRO A 160 -6.46 -21.73 1.92
C PRO A 160 -5.49 -22.89 2.20
N ASP A 161 -4.54 -23.11 1.29
CA ASP A 161 -3.49 -24.13 1.43
C ASP A 161 -2.57 -23.87 2.62
N ASP A 162 -2.23 -22.61 2.87
CA ASP A 162 -1.34 -22.24 3.96
C ASP A 162 -2.05 -22.36 5.32
N VAL A 163 -3.35 -22.05 5.39
CA VAL A 163 -4.19 -22.33 6.58
C VAL A 163 -4.26 -23.83 6.85
N LEU A 164 -4.53 -24.65 5.83
CA LEU A 164 -4.58 -26.11 5.98
C LEU A 164 -3.24 -26.67 6.50
N LYS A 165 -2.11 -26.23 5.93
CA LYS A 165 -0.78 -26.66 6.38
C LYS A 165 -0.51 -26.24 7.82
N ALA A 166 -0.89 -25.03 8.21
CA ALA A 166 -0.74 -24.56 9.59
C ALA A 166 -1.62 -25.35 10.57
N CYS A 167 -2.86 -25.69 10.20
CA CYS A 167 -3.73 -26.51 11.04
C CYS A 167 -3.21 -27.95 11.21
N ASN A 168 -2.55 -28.52 10.20
CA ASN A 168 -1.89 -29.83 10.31
C ASN A 168 -0.71 -29.82 11.30
N LEU A 169 -0.16 -28.64 11.61
CA LEU A 169 0.95 -28.52 12.57
C LEU A 169 0.49 -28.37 14.02
N PHE A 170 -0.83 -28.32 14.31
CA PHE A 170 -1.30 -28.22 15.69
C PHE A 170 -0.85 -29.40 16.56
N GLU A 171 -1.04 -30.64 16.11
CA GLU A 171 -0.64 -31.83 16.85
C GLU A 171 0.90 -31.95 16.97
N PRO A 172 1.70 -31.80 15.88
CA PRO A 172 3.16 -31.80 15.97
C PRO A 172 3.76 -30.74 16.90
N LEU A 173 3.14 -29.56 17.01
CA LEU A 173 3.59 -28.47 17.86
C LEU A 173 3.06 -28.56 19.31
N GLY A 174 2.21 -29.54 19.61
CA GLY A 174 1.61 -29.73 20.94
C GLY A 174 0.62 -28.62 21.31
N LEU A 175 -0.03 -28.01 20.32
CA LEU A 175 -1.03 -26.97 20.52
C LEU A 175 -2.37 -27.59 20.98
N PRO A 176 -3.21 -26.87 21.73
CA PRO A 176 -4.47 -27.39 22.30
C PRO A 176 -5.57 -27.68 21.26
N LEU A 177 -5.36 -27.34 20.00
CA LEU A 177 -6.31 -27.56 18.91
C LEU A 177 -5.91 -28.79 18.09
N SER A 178 -6.88 -29.41 17.42
CA SER A 178 -6.59 -30.51 16.48
C SER A 178 -7.47 -30.41 15.24
N LEU A 179 -6.88 -30.72 14.08
CA LEU A 179 -7.62 -30.84 12.83
C LEU A 179 -8.16 -32.26 12.71
N LYS A 180 -9.47 -32.41 12.57
CA LYS A 180 -10.12 -33.72 12.34
C LYS A 180 -10.82 -33.72 10.99
N GLN A 181 -10.70 -34.85 10.28
CA GLN A 181 -11.41 -35.11 9.04
C GLN A 181 -12.57 -36.04 9.33
N PHE A 182 -13.76 -35.65 8.88
CA PHE A 182 -14.96 -36.47 8.97
C PHE A 182 -15.24 -37.13 7.61
N PRO A 183 -15.74 -38.37 7.59
CA PRO A 183 -16.14 -39.07 6.37
C PRO A 183 -17.39 -38.46 5.73
#